data_AF-O61356-F1
#
_entry.id   AF-O61356-F1
#
_cell.length_a   1.000
_cell.length_b   1.000
_cell.length_c   1.000
_cell.angle_alpha   90.00
_cell.angle_beta   90.00
_cell.angle_gamma   90.00
#
_symmetry.space_group_name_H-M   'P 1'
#
loop_
_entity.id
_entity.type
_entity.pdbx_description
1 polymer ?
#
loop_
_entity_poly.entity_id
_entity_poly.type
_entity_poly.pdbx_seq_one_letter_code
_entity_poly.pdbx_strand_id
1 'polypeptide(L)'
;PMGILSILEEESMFPKATDQTFSEKLTNTHLGKSAPFQKPKPPKPGQQAAHFAIGHYAGVVAYNITGWLEKNKDPLNDTVVDQFKKSQNKLLIEIFADHPGQSGGGEQAKGGRGKKGRGFATVSSAYKEQLNSLMTTLRSTQPHFVRCIIPNEMKQPGMVDAHLVMHQLTCNGVLEGIRICRKGFPNRMVYPDFKMRYQILNPKGIKGIEDPKKCTKILVESTELADDQYRLGNTKVFFRAGVLGQMEEFRDERLGKIMSWMAGLGRCFFFRRGFQEVAGAGFGLQVFPGHFGKYLQLRTWPWYKLWQKIKPLLNVSRIEDQIA
;
A
#
# COMPACT_ATOMS: atom_id res chain seq x y z
N PRO A 1 20.26 -34.72 -1.48
CA PRO A 1 19.36 -35.54 -0.63
C PRO A 1 17.89 -35.20 -0.91
N MET A 2 17.01 -36.19 -1.03
CA MET A 2 15.58 -35.93 -1.11
C MET A 2 15.11 -35.19 0.15
N GLY A 3 14.20 -34.23 -0.01
CA GLY A 3 13.61 -33.51 1.12
C GLY A 3 12.42 -34.26 1.72
N ILE A 4 11.97 -33.82 2.89
CA ILE A 4 10.84 -34.42 3.63
C ILE A 4 9.60 -34.60 2.74
N LEU A 5 9.20 -33.56 2.01
CA LEU A 5 8.01 -33.61 1.13
C LEU A 5 8.19 -34.58 -0.05
N SER A 6 9.40 -34.72 -0.59
CA SER A 6 9.66 -35.65 -1.70
C SER A 6 9.61 -37.11 -1.24
N ILE A 7 10.10 -37.39 -0.03
CA ILE A 7 9.97 -38.72 0.58
C ILE A 7 8.49 -39.02 0.87
N LEU A 8 7.73 -38.01 1.32
CA LEU A 8 6.29 -38.15 1.58
C LEU A 8 5.51 -38.43 0.29
N GLU A 9 5.84 -37.75 -0.81
CA GLU A 9 5.26 -37.97 -2.13
C GLU A 9 5.48 -39.40 -2.62
N GLU A 10 6.71 -39.87 -2.53
CA GLU A 10 7.10 -41.21 -2.94
C GLU A 10 6.36 -42.27 -2.11
N GLU A 11 6.42 -42.21 -0.77
CA GLU A 11 5.75 -43.17 0.11
C GLU A 11 4.21 -43.11 -0.03
N SER A 12 3.64 -41.95 -0.35
CA SER A 12 2.19 -41.84 -0.59
C SER A 12 1.71 -42.62 -1.81
N MET A 13 2.58 -42.90 -2.78
CA MET A 13 2.22 -43.69 -3.96
C MET A 13 2.41 -45.21 -3.74
N PHE A 14 3.13 -45.62 -2.70
CA PHE A 14 3.38 -47.03 -2.41
C PHE A 14 2.23 -47.65 -1.59
N PRO A 15 1.54 -48.70 -2.07
CA PRO A 15 0.37 -49.26 -1.40
C PRO A 15 0.64 -49.88 -0.02
N LYS A 16 1.88 -50.33 0.23
CA LYS A 16 2.31 -50.96 1.48
C LYS A 16 3.05 -50.00 2.42
N ALA A 17 3.26 -48.76 2.00
CA ALA A 17 3.90 -47.76 2.85
C ALA A 17 2.97 -47.39 4.00
N THR A 18 3.57 -47.20 5.17
CA THR A 18 2.88 -46.77 6.40
C THR A 18 3.60 -45.55 6.96
N ASP A 19 2.96 -44.82 7.87
CA ASP A 19 3.63 -43.67 8.50
C ASP A 19 4.93 -44.10 9.20
N GLN A 20 5.01 -45.34 9.68
CA GLN A 20 6.22 -45.90 10.28
C GLN A 20 7.36 -46.07 9.26
N THR A 21 7.08 -46.61 8.06
CA THR A 21 8.10 -46.74 6.99
C THR A 21 8.60 -45.37 6.55
N PHE A 22 7.70 -44.38 6.48
CA PHE A 22 8.05 -42.98 6.23
C PHE A 22 8.99 -42.41 7.30
N SER A 23 8.68 -42.64 8.59
CA SER A 23 9.53 -42.22 9.74
C SER A 23 10.96 -42.75 9.64
N GLU A 24 11.09 -44.04 9.35
CA GLU A 24 12.38 -44.72 9.25
C GLU A 24 13.19 -44.20 8.07
N LYS A 25 12.53 -44.01 6.92
CA LYS A 25 13.17 -43.45 5.71
C LYS A 25 13.62 -42.01 5.94
N LEU A 26 12.83 -41.18 6.63
CA LEU A 26 13.23 -39.84 7.03
C LEU A 26 14.46 -39.86 7.94
N THR A 27 14.43 -40.69 8.97
CA THR A 27 15.50 -40.80 9.96
C THR A 27 16.81 -41.25 9.29
N ASN A 28 16.76 -42.29 8.45
CA ASN A 28 17.93 -42.79 7.72
C ASN A 28 18.51 -41.78 6.72
N THR A 29 17.65 -40.93 6.15
CA THR A 29 18.05 -39.93 5.15
C THR A 29 18.65 -38.69 5.78
N HIS A 30 18.12 -38.21 6.91
CA HIS A 30 18.45 -36.88 7.45
C HIS A 30 19.17 -36.90 8.80
N LEU A 31 18.95 -37.91 9.64
CA LEU A 31 19.56 -37.93 10.97
C LEU A 31 21.09 -38.04 10.87
N GLY A 32 21.81 -37.16 11.55
CA GLY A 32 23.27 -37.08 11.53
C GLY A 32 23.87 -36.46 10.25
N LYS A 33 23.07 -36.31 9.18
CA LYS A 33 23.50 -35.70 7.91
C LYS A 33 23.02 -34.25 7.75
N SER A 34 21.91 -33.89 8.39
CA SER A 34 21.31 -32.56 8.33
C SER A 34 21.19 -31.98 9.74
N ALA A 35 21.93 -30.90 10.03
CA ALA A 35 21.93 -30.24 11.35
C ALA A 35 20.53 -29.81 11.84
N PRO A 36 19.59 -29.35 10.99
CA PRO A 36 18.24 -29.00 11.44
C PRO A 36 17.36 -30.20 11.82
N PHE A 37 17.71 -31.42 11.42
CA PHE A 37 16.91 -32.61 11.71
C PHE A 37 17.35 -33.26 13.02
N GLN A 38 16.44 -33.32 13.99
CA GLN A 38 16.74 -33.72 15.36
C GLN A 38 15.82 -34.86 15.82
N LYS A 39 16.30 -35.61 16.82
CA LYS A 39 15.43 -36.55 17.54
C LYS A 39 14.42 -35.77 18.39
N PRO A 40 13.17 -36.27 18.51
CA PRO A 40 12.17 -35.62 19.33
C PRO A 40 12.57 -35.72 20.81
N LYS A 41 12.22 -34.69 21.58
CA LYS A 41 12.36 -34.75 23.04
C LYS A 41 11.34 -35.75 23.62
N PRO A 42 11.64 -36.39 24.76
CA PRO A 42 10.68 -37.28 25.42
C PRO A 42 9.35 -36.54 25.69
N PRO A 43 8.21 -37.20 25.48
CA PRO A 43 6.90 -36.58 25.64
C PRO A 43 6.67 -36.16 27.10
N LYS A 44 5.98 -35.03 27.29
CA LYS A 44 5.47 -34.65 28.61
C LYS A 44 4.31 -35.58 29.00
N PRO A 45 4.01 -35.74 30.31
CA PRO A 45 2.86 -36.53 30.75
C PRO A 45 1.57 -36.07 30.04
N GLY A 46 0.86 -37.01 29.42
CA GLY A 46 -0.38 -36.74 28.66
C GLY A 46 -0.20 -36.33 27.19
N GLN A 47 1.04 -36.21 26.69
CA GLN A 47 1.30 -35.94 25.26
C GLN A 47 1.71 -37.21 24.51
N GLN A 48 1.24 -37.34 23.27
CA GLN A 48 1.70 -38.39 22.36
C GLN A 48 3.17 -38.18 22.00
N ALA A 49 3.91 -39.29 21.86
CA ALA A 49 5.29 -39.26 21.44
C ALA A 49 5.41 -38.71 20.01
N ALA A 50 6.27 -37.71 19.83
CA ALA A 50 6.64 -37.25 18.49
C ALA A 50 7.61 -38.22 17.82
N HIS A 51 7.64 -38.22 16.50
CA HIS A 51 8.46 -39.14 15.70
C HIS A 51 9.79 -38.50 15.29
N PHE A 52 9.79 -37.21 14.98
CA PHE A 52 10.99 -36.44 14.68
C PHE A 52 10.83 -34.97 15.09
N ALA A 53 11.93 -34.20 15.09
CA ALA A 53 11.90 -32.77 15.35
C ALA A 53 12.71 -31.99 14.30
N ILE A 54 12.27 -30.76 14.01
CA ILE A 54 12.98 -29.82 13.16
C ILE A 54 13.41 -28.61 13.99
N GLY A 55 14.70 -28.28 13.96
CA GLY A 55 15.23 -27.02 14.44
C GLY A 55 14.87 -25.89 13.48
N HIS A 56 13.80 -25.17 13.79
CA HIS A 56 13.39 -23.96 13.08
C HIS A 56 14.06 -22.73 13.75
N TYR A 57 14.18 -21.61 13.03
CA TYR A 57 14.88 -20.43 13.55
C TYR A 57 14.25 -19.89 14.85
N ALA A 58 12.94 -20.10 15.04
CA ALA A 58 12.20 -19.69 16.24
C ALA A 58 12.23 -20.73 17.38
N GLY A 59 12.68 -21.96 17.11
CA GLY A 59 12.68 -23.04 18.09
C GLY A 59 12.59 -24.43 17.46
N VAL A 60 12.73 -25.46 18.30
CA VAL A 60 12.61 -26.86 17.87
C VAL A 60 11.13 -27.26 17.89
N VAL A 61 10.63 -27.74 16.76
CA VAL A 61 9.25 -28.22 16.59
C VAL A 61 9.25 -29.73 16.48
N ALA A 62 8.54 -30.40 17.38
CA ALA A 62 8.35 -31.85 17.36
C ALA A 62 7.11 -32.21 16.54
N TYR A 63 7.25 -33.16 15.61
CA TYR A 63 6.20 -33.57 14.68
C TYR A 63 5.68 -34.98 14.99
N ASN A 64 4.36 -35.13 14.94
CA ASN A 64 3.69 -36.41 14.88
C ASN A 64 3.28 -36.70 13.44
N ILE A 65 3.68 -37.85 12.89
CA ILE A 65 3.46 -38.27 11.51
C ILE A 65 2.20 -39.13 11.31
N THR A 66 1.49 -39.49 12.38
CA THR A 66 0.30 -40.33 12.28
C THR A 66 -0.74 -39.71 11.34
N GLY A 67 -1.17 -40.48 10.34
CA GLY A 67 -2.10 -40.10 9.29
C GLY A 67 -1.52 -39.19 8.21
N TRP A 68 -0.20 -38.99 8.13
CA TRP A 68 0.39 -38.10 7.12
C TRP A 68 0.23 -38.63 5.70
N LEU A 69 0.45 -39.94 5.49
CA LEU A 69 0.28 -40.54 4.17
C LEU A 69 -1.18 -40.41 3.70
N GLU A 70 -2.15 -40.64 4.59
CA GLU A 70 -3.57 -40.48 4.29
C GLU A 70 -3.93 -39.02 3.98
N LYS A 71 -3.49 -38.06 4.83
CA LYS A 71 -3.70 -36.62 4.59
C LYS A 71 -3.09 -36.13 3.29
N ASN A 72 -1.96 -36.69 2.87
CA ASN A 72 -1.30 -36.30 1.63
C ASN A 72 -1.96 -36.90 0.38
N LYS A 73 -2.62 -38.06 0.54
CA LYS A 73 -3.46 -38.70 -0.48
C LYS A 73 -4.79 -37.97 -0.67
N ASP A 74 -5.32 -37.37 0.41
CA ASP A 74 -6.62 -36.70 0.47
C ASP A 74 -7.76 -37.56 -0.12
N PRO A 75 -7.95 -38.79 0.41
CA PRO A 75 -8.91 -39.72 -0.16
C PRO A 75 -10.34 -39.24 0.08
N LEU A 76 -11.04 -38.89 -1.00
CA LEU A 76 -12.49 -38.69 -0.98
C LEU A 76 -13.19 -39.95 -1.47
N ASN A 77 -14.35 -40.24 -0.90
CA ASN A 77 -15.18 -41.34 -1.39
C ASN A 77 -15.82 -40.93 -2.72
N ASP A 78 -15.32 -41.51 -3.80
CA ASP A 78 -15.76 -41.21 -5.16
C ASP A 78 -17.27 -41.45 -5.39
N THR A 79 -17.89 -42.40 -4.69
CA THR A 79 -19.34 -42.65 -4.77
C THR A 79 -20.14 -41.48 -4.18
N VAL A 80 -19.65 -40.90 -3.09
CA VAL A 80 -20.28 -39.73 -2.46
C VAL A 80 -20.14 -38.49 -3.35
N VAL A 81 -18.97 -38.31 -3.96
CA VAL A 81 -18.75 -37.23 -4.93
C VAL A 81 -19.69 -37.35 -6.12
N ASP A 82 -19.92 -38.55 -6.62
CA ASP A 82 -20.86 -38.75 -7.74
C ASP A 82 -22.30 -38.40 -7.37
N GLN A 83 -22.74 -38.68 -6.15
CA GLN A 83 -24.06 -38.25 -5.66
C GLN A 83 -24.16 -36.73 -5.56
N PHE A 84 -23.08 -36.08 -5.13
CA PHE A 84 -22.99 -34.63 -5.06
C PHE A 84 -23.09 -33.96 -6.44
N LYS A 85 -22.42 -34.51 -7.45
CA LYS A 85 -22.50 -34.03 -8.84
C LYS A 85 -23.90 -34.20 -9.46
N LYS A 86 -24.70 -35.15 -8.95
CA LYS A 86 -26.08 -35.43 -9.41
C LYS A 86 -27.15 -34.84 -8.49
N SER A 87 -26.77 -34.06 -7.48
CA SER A 87 -27.73 -33.48 -6.55
C SER A 87 -28.61 -32.42 -7.23
N GLN A 88 -29.76 -32.10 -6.64
CA GLN A 88 -30.63 -31.03 -7.16
C GLN A 88 -30.11 -29.62 -6.82
N ASN A 89 -29.13 -29.50 -5.92
CA ASN A 89 -28.56 -28.22 -5.52
C ASN A 89 -27.49 -27.78 -6.51
N LYS A 90 -27.79 -26.72 -7.28
CA LYS A 90 -26.89 -26.17 -8.30
C LYS A 90 -25.50 -25.78 -7.76
N LEU A 91 -25.42 -25.20 -6.56
CA LEU A 91 -24.15 -24.83 -5.93
C LEU A 91 -23.27 -26.07 -5.67
N LEU A 92 -23.90 -27.15 -5.25
CA LEU A 92 -23.23 -28.40 -4.92
C LEU A 92 -22.66 -29.06 -6.18
N ILE A 93 -23.42 -29.03 -7.28
CA ILE A 93 -22.94 -29.49 -8.60
C ILE A 93 -21.72 -28.67 -9.04
N GLU A 94 -21.76 -27.35 -8.88
CA GLU A 94 -20.67 -26.44 -9.27
C GLU A 94 -19.39 -26.70 -8.46
N ILE A 95 -19.49 -26.84 -7.14
CA ILE A 95 -18.34 -27.11 -6.26
C ILE A 95 -17.60 -28.41 -6.64
N PHE A 96 -18.33 -29.45 -7.03
CA PHE A 96 -17.76 -30.77 -7.33
C PHE A 96 -17.56 -31.06 -8.82
N ALA A 97 -17.76 -30.07 -9.70
CA ALA A 97 -17.71 -30.24 -11.15
C ALA A 97 -16.36 -30.83 -11.62
N ASP A 98 -15.25 -30.29 -11.10
CA ASP A 98 -13.88 -30.63 -11.49
C ASP A 98 -13.31 -31.89 -10.80
N HIS A 99 -14.02 -32.44 -9.80
CA HIS A 99 -13.59 -33.67 -9.14
C HIS A 99 -13.85 -34.88 -10.05
N PRO A 100 -12.88 -35.79 -10.26
CA PRO A 100 -13.04 -36.90 -11.20
C PRO A 100 -14.21 -37.84 -10.86
N GLY A 101 -14.45 -38.13 -9.58
CA GLY A 101 -15.54 -39.00 -9.15
C GLY A 101 -15.36 -40.45 -9.62
N GLN A 102 -16.32 -41.33 -9.31
CA GLN A 102 -16.22 -42.76 -9.66
C GLN A 102 -16.58 -43.00 -11.14
N SER A 103 -17.53 -42.21 -11.62
CA SER A 103 -18.05 -42.23 -13.01
C SER A 103 -17.17 -41.50 -14.02
N GLY A 104 -16.11 -40.81 -13.59
CA GLY A 104 -15.13 -40.14 -14.46
C GLY A 104 -14.10 -41.08 -15.12
N GLY A 105 -14.15 -42.38 -14.82
CA GLY A 105 -13.32 -43.39 -15.45
C GLY A 105 -14.03 -44.09 -16.59
N GLY A 106 -13.99 -43.56 -17.82
CA GLY A 106 -14.26 -44.42 -18.98
C GLY A 106 -14.75 -43.82 -20.29
N GLU A 107 -15.19 -42.56 -20.36
CA GLU A 107 -15.64 -42.01 -21.65
C GLU A 107 -14.60 -41.08 -22.30
N GLN A 108 -14.14 -41.56 -23.45
CA GLN A 108 -13.22 -40.91 -24.37
C GLN A 108 -13.69 -39.49 -24.72
N ALA A 109 -13.03 -38.47 -24.17
CA ALA A 109 -12.94 -37.18 -24.83
C ALA A 109 -12.08 -37.35 -26.10
N LYS A 110 -12.73 -37.71 -27.21
CA LYS A 110 -12.18 -37.59 -28.56
C LYS A 110 -11.97 -36.10 -28.87
N GLY A 111 -10.73 -35.64 -28.73
CA GLY A 111 -10.28 -34.35 -29.26
C GLY A 111 -9.44 -33.56 -28.27
N GLY A 112 -8.15 -33.45 -28.54
CA GLY A 112 -7.26 -32.55 -27.80
C GLY A 112 -6.15 -33.26 -27.03
N ARG A 113 -5.04 -33.44 -27.74
CA ARG A 113 -3.67 -33.71 -27.27
C ARG A 113 -3.41 -33.37 -25.78
N GLY A 114 -3.38 -34.41 -24.93
CA GLY A 114 -2.49 -34.46 -23.76
C GLY A 114 -3.02 -34.04 -22.38
N LYS A 115 -4.01 -34.74 -21.83
CA LYS A 115 -4.11 -34.98 -20.37
C LYS A 115 -4.36 -36.48 -20.10
N LYS A 116 -3.47 -37.33 -20.63
CA LYS A 116 -3.37 -38.73 -20.18
C LYS A 116 -2.93 -38.69 -18.71
N GLY A 117 -3.80 -39.17 -17.82
CA GLY A 117 -3.53 -39.42 -16.40
C GLY A 117 -2.78 -38.28 -15.71
N ARG A 118 -3.51 -37.36 -15.05
CA ARG A 118 -2.91 -36.60 -13.94
C ARG A 118 -2.42 -37.68 -12.95
N GLY A 119 -1.14 -38.05 -13.04
CA GLY A 119 -0.51 -38.99 -12.13
C GLY A 119 -0.86 -38.56 -10.72
N PHE A 120 -1.11 -39.53 -9.83
CA PHE A 120 -1.62 -39.32 -8.48
C PHE A 120 -0.97 -38.08 -7.83
N ALA A 121 -1.65 -36.93 -7.94
CA ALA A 121 -1.07 -35.65 -7.60
C ALA A 121 -1.37 -35.45 -6.13
N THR A 122 -0.39 -35.72 -5.29
CA THR A 122 -0.50 -35.54 -3.84
C THR A 122 -0.72 -34.07 -3.51
N VAL A 123 -1.35 -33.84 -2.36
CA VAL A 123 -1.58 -32.49 -1.84
C VAL A 123 -0.27 -31.70 -1.71
N SER A 124 0.80 -32.34 -1.25
CA SER A 124 2.12 -31.71 -1.14
C SER A 124 2.67 -31.18 -2.46
N SER A 125 2.49 -31.92 -3.56
CA SER A 125 3.00 -31.55 -4.87
C SER A 125 2.31 -30.30 -5.43
N ALA A 126 0.98 -30.24 -5.29
CA ALA A 126 0.18 -29.10 -5.71
C ALA A 126 0.56 -27.83 -4.93
N TYR A 127 0.68 -27.93 -3.60
CA TYR A 127 1.10 -26.79 -2.78
C TYR A 127 2.53 -26.34 -3.08
N LYS A 128 3.44 -27.28 -3.37
CA LYS A 128 4.83 -26.95 -3.72
C LYS A 128 4.90 -26.17 -5.04
N GLU A 129 4.12 -26.54 -6.05
CA GLU A 129 4.05 -25.81 -7.32
C GLU A 129 3.51 -24.39 -7.12
N GLN A 130 2.40 -24.25 -6.37
CA GLN A 130 1.81 -22.95 -6.03
C GLN A 130 2.79 -22.08 -5.23
N LEU A 131 3.49 -22.65 -4.26
CA LEU A 131 4.50 -21.96 -3.46
C LEU A 131 5.67 -21.49 -4.32
N ASN A 132 6.14 -22.29 -5.28
CA ASN A 132 7.21 -21.89 -6.21
C ASN A 132 6.78 -20.72 -7.10
N SER A 133 5.55 -20.75 -7.60
CA SER A 133 4.98 -19.64 -8.37
C SER A 133 4.91 -18.36 -7.52
N LEU A 134 4.37 -18.47 -6.29
CA LEU A 134 4.31 -17.36 -5.35
C LEU A 134 5.70 -16.79 -5.03
N MET A 135 6.69 -17.64 -4.75
CA MET A 135 8.05 -17.19 -4.44
C MET A 135 8.73 -16.52 -5.64
N THR A 136 8.39 -16.92 -6.86
CA THR A 136 8.88 -16.25 -8.08
C THR A 136 8.33 -14.84 -8.18
N THR A 137 7.01 -14.68 -7.95
CA THR A 137 6.36 -13.36 -7.92
C THR A 137 6.88 -12.49 -6.79
N LEU A 138 7.05 -13.03 -5.57
CA LEU A 138 7.57 -12.24 -4.45
C LEU A 138 8.99 -11.75 -4.70
N ARG A 139 9.85 -12.57 -5.32
CA ARG A 139 11.24 -12.21 -5.66
C ARG A 139 11.35 -11.15 -6.76
N SER A 140 10.36 -11.00 -7.63
CA SER A 140 10.36 -9.96 -8.66
C SER A 140 9.85 -8.60 -8.15
N THR A 141 9.29 -8.57 -6.94
CA THR A 141 8.76 -7.35 -6.32
C THR A 141 9.73 -6.72 -5.32
N GLN A 142 9.48 -5.47 -4.94
CA GLN A 142 10.18 -4.81 -3.84
C GLN A 142 9.44 -5.12 -2.51
N PRO A 143 10.03 -5.90 -1.59
CA PRO A 143 9.34 -6.29 -0.38
C PRO A 143 9.34 -5.17 0.67
N HIS A 144 8.21 -5.03 1.35
CA HIS A 144 8.06 -4.23 2.57
C HIS A 144 7.71 -5.19 3.71
N PHE A 145 8.43 -5.10 4.83
CA PHE A 145 8.31 -6.05 5.92
C PHE A 145 7.66 -5.42 7.15
N VAL A 146 6.65 -6.10 7.68
CA VAL A 146 6.09 -5.85 9.01
C VAL A 146 6.34 -7.10 9.85
N ARG A 147 7.05 -6.94 10.97
CA ARG A 147 7.33 -8.05 11.90
C ARG A 147 6.44 -7.90 13.13
N CYS A 148 5.46 -8.78 13.25
CA CYS A 148 4.58 -8.85 14.41
C CYS A 148 5.27 -9.63 15.55
N ILE A 149 5.15 -9.15 16.78
CA ILE A 149 5.71 -9.77 17.99
C ILE A 149 4.57 -10.15 18.92
N ILE A 150 4.58 -11.38 19.43
CA ILE A 150 3.59 -11.88 20.37
C ILE A 150 3.97 -11.35 21.77
N PRO A 151 3.10 -10.59 22.45
CA PRO A 151 3.43 -9.99 23.75
C PRO A 151 3.33 -10.99 24.90
N ASN A 152 2.39 -11.95 24.86
CA ASN A 152 2.21 -12.99 25.88
C ASN A 152 1.44 -14.19 25.31
N GLU A 153 1.59 -15.36 25.93
CA GLU A 153 0.86 -16.59 25.54
C GLU A 153 -0.55 -16.67 26.15
N MET A 154 -0.82 -15.90 27.21
CA MET A 154 -2.11 -15.85 27.93
C MET A 154 -3.21 -15.13 27.16
N LYS A 155 -2.90 -14.56 25.98
CA LYS A 155 -3.81 -13.77 25.13
C LYS A 155 -4.44 -12.58 25.85
N GLN A 156 -3.76 -12.00 26.84
CA GLN A 156 -4.25 -10.87 27.60
C GLN A 156 -3.78 -9.54 26.98
N PRO A 157 -4.66 -8.54 26.79
CA PRO A 157 -4.24 -7.23 26.34
C PRO A 157 -3.42 -6.52 27.43
N GLY A 158 -2.42 -5.72 27.03
CA GLY A 158 -1.60 -4.92 27.94
C GLY A 158 -0.54 -5.68 28.74
N MET A 159 -0.59 -7.00 28.78
CA MET A 159 0.43 -7.83 29.42
C MET A 159 1.57 -8.13 28.45
N VAL A 160 2.83 -8.00 28.90
CA VAL A 160 4.02 -8.28 28.10
C VAL A 160 4.96 -9.20 28.88
N ASP A 161 5.33 -10.32 28.28
CA ASP A 161 6.38 -11.21 28.76
C ASP A 161 7.72 -10.84 28.11
N ALA A 162 8.64 -10.31 28.92
CA ALA A 162 9.94 -9.85 28.47
C ALA A 162 10.81 -10.98 27.88
N HIS A 163 10.77 -12.18 28.47
CA HIS A 163 11.61 -13.29 28.00
C HIS A 163 11.12 -13.81 26.64
N LEU A 164 9.80 -13.92 26.49
CA LEU A 164 9.18 -14.30 25.22
C LEU A 164 9.49 -13.29 24.10
N VAL A 165 9.40 -12.00 24.39
CA VAL A 165 9.73 -10.94 23.42
C VAL A 165 11.22 -10.96 23.06
N MET A 166 12.10 -11.11 24.05
CA MET A 166 13.55 -11.17 23.83
C MET A 166 13.95 -12.35 22.93
N HIS A 167 13.37 -13.52 23.16
CA HIS A 167 13.57 -14.70 22.31
C HIS A 167 13.14 -14.42 20.86
N GLN A 168 11.95 -13.84 20.67
CA GLN A 168 11.44 -13.48 19.34
C GLN A 168 12.33 -12.46 18.62
N LEU A 169 12.78 -11.40 19.30
CA LEU A 169 13.64 -10.38 18.71
C LEU A 169 14.97 -10.96 18.22
N THR A 170 15.52 -11.92 18.97
CA THR A 170 16.76 -12.62 18.65
C THR A 170 16.56 -13.57 17.46
N CYS A 171 15.56 -14.45 17.53
CA CYS A 171 15.28 -15.43 16.48
C CYS A 171 14.84 -14.79 15.15
N ASN A 172 14.03 -13.72 15.20
CA ASN A 172 13.59 -13.00 14.00
C ASN A 172 14.70 -12.14 13.36
N GLY A 173 15.88 -12.05 13.98
CA GLY A 173 17.00 -11.23 13.54
C GLY A 173 16.64 -9.73 13.52
N VAL A 174 15.80 -9.27 14.45
CA VAL A 174 15.36 -7.88 14.50
C VAL A 174 16.54 -6.95 14.79
N LEU A 175 17.45 -7.36 15.68
CA LEU A 175 18.64 -6.60 16.03
C LEU A 175 19.58 -6.43 14.83
N GLU A 176 19.80 -7.50 14.07
CA GLU A 176 20.58 -7.53 12.83
C GLU A 176 19.91 -6.65 11.77
N GLY A 177 18.59 -6.76 11.64
CA GLY A 177 17.77 -5.92 10.77
C GLY A 177 17.94 -4.45 11.09
N ILE A 178 17.84 -4.05 12.36
CA ILE A 178 18.06 -2.68 12.82
C ILE A 178 19.50 -2.24 12.54
N ARG A 179 20.50 -3.10 12.80
CA ARG A 179 21.91 -2.79 12.53
C ARG A 179 22.16 -2.49 11.06
N ILE A 180 21.57 -3.29 10.16
CA ILE A 180 21.65 -3.08 8.72
C ILE A 180 20.88 -1.82 8.31
N CYS A 181 19.65 -1.62 8.81
CA CYS A 181 18.85 -0.43 8.53
C CYS A 181 19.53 0.87 9.02
N ARG A 182 20.24 0.82 10.15
CA ARG A 182 21.05 1.93 10.68
C ARG A 182 22.30 2.19 9.86
N LYS A 183 22.87 1.21 9.16
CA LYS A 183 23.99 1.43 8.24
C LYS A 183 23.51 1.81 6.83
N GLY A 184 22.33 1.35 6.46
CA GLY A 184 21.74 1.57 5.16
C GLY A 184 20.92 2.86 5.06
N PHE A 185 20.33 3.02 3.88
CA PHE A 185 19.46 4.12 3.54
C PHE A 185 18.08 3.55 3.16
N PRO A 186 17.13 3.51 4.12
CA PRO A 186 15.83 2.87 3.90
C PRO A 186 14.97 3.64 2.89
N ASN A 187 15.08 4.96 2.86
CA ASN A 187 14.30 5.81 1.97
C ASN A 187 15.04 6.02 0.65
N ARG A 188 14.34 5.82 -0.47
CA ARG A 188 14.90 5.90 -1.82
C ARG A 188 13.94 6.64 -2.72
N MET A 189 14.42 7.64 -3.45
CA MET A 189 13.62 8.40 -4.40
C MET A 189 14.34 8.52 -5.74
N VAL A 190 13.57 8.50 -6.83
CA VAL A 190 14.13 8.73 -8.17
C VAL A 190 14.41 10.23 -8.34
N TYR A 191 15.49 10.57 -9.05
CA TYR A 191 15.90 11.96 -9.21
C TYR A 191 14.84 12.89 -9.82
N PRO A 192 14.08 12.52 -10.87
CA PRO A 192 13.04 13.38 -11.43
C PRO A 192 11.94 13.71 -10.40
N ASP A 193 11.48 12.71 -9.66
CA ASP A 193 10.45 12.90 -8.61
C ASP A 193 10.97 13.81 -7.50
N PHE A 194 12.22 13.62 -7.08
CA PHE A 194 12.85 14.45 -6.06
C PHE A 194 12.97 15.90 -6.53
N LYS A 195 13.44 16.14 -7.76
CA LYS A 195 13.54 17.47 -8.36
C LYS A 195 12.17 18.15 -8.38
N MET A 196 11.15 17.48 -8.94
CA MET A 196 9.80 18.03 -9.05
C MET A 196 9.20 18.38 -7.68
N ARG A 197 9.42 17.53 -6.68
CA ARG A 197 8.84 17.70 -5.34
C ARG A 197 9.49 18.82 -4.54
N TYR A 198 10.82 18.92 -4.58
CA TYR A 198 11.59 19.83 -3.72
C TYR A 198 12.13 21.09 -4.43
N GLN A 199 11.88 21.28 -5.73
CA GLN A 199 12.31 22.49 -6.46
C GLN A 199 11.89 23.81 -5.80
N ILE A 200 10.80 23.80 -5.03
CA ILE A 200 10.29 24.97 -4.32
C ILE A 200 11.20 25.46 -3.19
N LEU A 201 12.07 24.59 -2.66
CA LEU A 201 13.00 24.94 -1.60
C LEU A 201 14.05 25.94 -2.09
N ASN A 202 14.56 25.74 -3.31
CA ASN A 202 15.56 26.61 -3.94
C ASN A 202 15.34 26.73 -5.46
N PRO A 203 14.32 27.49 -5.91
CA PRO A 203 14.02 27.64 -7.33
C PRO A 203 15.10 28.41 -8.10
N LYS A 204 15.87 29.27 -7.42
CA LYS A 204 16.95 30.06 -8.04
C LYS A 204 18.16 29.20 -8.41
N GLY A 205 18.57 28.30 -7.51
CA GLY A 205 19.73 27.43 -7.73
C GLY A 205 19.53 26.34 -8.80
N ILE A 206 18.28 26.01 -9.14
CA ILE A 206 17.94 24.93 -10.10
C ILE A 206 17.67 25.49 -11.51
N LYS A 207 17.46 26.81 -11.62
CA LYS A 207 17.04 27.44 -12.89
C LYS A 207 18.11 27.21 -13.97
N GLY A 208 17.71 26.58 -15.08
CA GLY A 208 18.59 26.30 -16.22
C GLY A 208 19.36 24.98 -16.16
N ILE A 209 19.17 24.16 -15.11
CA ILE A 209 19.79 22.84 -15.01
C ILE A 209 18.79 21.75 -15.43
N GLU A 210 19.09 21.06 -16.52
CA GLU A 210 18.27 19.95 -17.00
C GLU A 210 18.52 18.67 -16.20
N ASP A 211 19.79 18.33 -15.96
CA ASP A 211 20.21 17.09 -15.28
C ASP A 211 19.61 16.97 -13.86
N PRO A 212 18.69 15.99 -13.64
CA PRO A 212 18.04 15.79 -12.35
C PRO A 212 19.02 15.49 -11.21
N LYS A 213 20.13 14.79 -11.48
CA LYS A 213 21.10 14.41 -10.44
C LYS A 213 21.83 15.62 -9.88
N LYS A 214 22.26 16.53 -10.76
CA LYS A 214 22.88 17.81 -10.37
C LYS A 214 21.89 18.70 -9.61
N CYS A 215 20.63 18.75 -10.05
CA CYS A 215 19.57 19.49 -9.35
C CYS A 215 19.38 18.98 -7.92
N THR A 216 19.30 17.65 -7.73
CA THR A 216 19.18 17.02 -6.42
C THR A 216 20.38 17.34 -5.52
N LYS A 217 21.60 17.34 -6.07
CA LYS A 217 22.81 17.71 -5.30
C LYS A 217 22.71 19.14 -4.75
N ILE A 218 22.41 20.12 -5.61
CA ILE A 218 22.26 21.53 -5.20
C ILE A 218 21.13 21.71 -4.19
N LEU A 219 20.01 21.00 -4.36
CA LEU A 219 18.89 21.04 -3.44
C LEU A 219 19.27 20.56 -2.04
N VAL A 220 19.94 19.42 -1.95
CA VAL A 220 20.34 18.83 -0.66
C VAL A 220 21.42 19.69 0.01
N GLU A 221 22.39 20.20 -0.75
CA GLU A 221 23.40 21.14 -0.24
C GLU A 221 22.76 22.44 0.29
N SER A 222 21.67 22.92 -0.33
CA SER A 222 20.96 24.11 0.13
C SER A 222 20.16 23.92 1.42
N THR A 223 19.94 22.68 1.82
CA THR A 223 19.24 22.33 3.08
C THR A 223 20.20 22.08 4.26
N GLU A 224 21.51 22.26 4.07
CA GLU A 224 22.55 22.05 5.12
C GLU A 224 22.47 20.68 5.81
N LEU A 225 21.96 19.67 5.09
CA LEU A 225 21.92 18.30 5.58
C LEU A 225 23.34 17.74 5.65
N ALA A 226 23.66 17.03 6.73
CA ALA A 226 24.97 16.43 6.89
C ALA A 226 25.20 15.35 5.82
N ASP A 227 26.43 15.27 5.29
CA ASP A 227 26.77 14.33 4.23
C ASP A 227 26.44 12.88 4.60
N ASP A 228 26.50 12.48 5.88
CA ASP A 228 26.20 11.10 6.31
C ASP A 228 24.71 10.72 6.21
N GLN A 229 23.82 11.70 6.10
CA GLN A 229 22.36 11.54 6.08
C GLN A 229 21.80 11.14 4.72
N TYR A 230 22.57 11.36 3.65
CA TYR A 230 22.17 11.02 2.29
C TYR A 230 23.32 10.42 1.47
N ARG A 231 22.96 9.71 0.39
CA ARG A 231 23.90 9.24 -0.63
C ARG A 231 23.30 9.40 -2.02
N LEU A 232 24.11 9.90 -2.96
CA LEU A 232 23.74 10.02 -4.37
C LEU A 232 24.09 8.72 -5.10
N GLY A 233 23.09 8.03 -5.64
CA GLY A 233 23.29 6.88 -6.51
C GLY A 233 23.33 7.23 -7.99
N ASN A 234 23.16 6.22 -8.85
CA ASN A 234 23.12 6.41 -10.30
C ASN A 234 21.75 6.93 -10.78
N THR A 235 20.67 6.30 -10.32
CA THR A 235 19.29 6.64 -10.72
C THR A 235 18.43 7.20 -9.59
N LYS A 236 18.87 7.00 -8.34
CA LYS A 236 18.11 7.33 -7.14
C LYS A 236 19.00 8.04 -6.12
N VAL A 237 18.37 8.89 -5.31
CA VAL A 237 18.93 9.42 -4.07
C VAL A 237 18.44 8.59 -2.89
N PHE A 238 19.32 8.42 -1.92
CA PHE A 238 19.14 7.56 -0.76
C PHE A 238 19.21 8.39 0.51
N PHE A 239 18.26 8.22 1.42
CA PHE A 239 18.17 8.95 2.68
C PHE A 239 18.09 8.01 3.88
N ARG A 240 18.65 8.46 5.01
CA ARG A 240 18.42 7.82 6.30
C ARG A 240 16.96 7.97 6.73
N ALA A 241 16.55 7.18 7.73
CA ALA A 241 15.26 7.35 8.36
C ALA A 241 15.14 8.75 8.98
N GLY A 242 13.96 9.37 8.91
CA GLY A 242 13.69 10.71 9.45
C GLY A 242 14.04 11.87 8.50
N VAL A 243 15.13 11.78 7.73
CA VAL A 243 15.61 12.86 6.86
C VAL A 243 14.58 13.30 5.81
N LEU A 244 13.87 12.34 5.20
CA LEU A 244 12.85 12.65 4.20
C LEU A 244 11.64 13.38 4.84
N GLY A 245 11.33 13.10 6.10
CA GLY A 245 10.31 13.82 6.85
C GLY A 245 10.70 15.28 7.07
N GLN A 246 11.95 15.53 7.48
CA GLN A 246 12.50 16.88 7.61
C GLN A 246 12.44 17.65 6.27
N MET A 247 12.72 16.98 5.15
CA MET A 247 12.57 17.61 3.83
C MET A 247 11.13 17.97 3.48
N GLU A 248 10.14 17.17 3.89
CA GLU A 248 8.73 17.54 3.74
C GLU A 248 8.36 18.72 4.64
N GLU A 249 8.85 18.78 5.88
CA GLU A 249 8.60 19.90 6.78
C GLU A 249 9.13 21.22 6.20
N PHE A 250 10.36 21.25 5.67
CA PHE A 250 10.91 22.42 4.98
C PHE A 250 10.06 22.85 3.78
N ARG A 251 9.54 21.86 3.04
CA ARG A 251 8.69 22.10 1.88
C ARG A 251 7.35 22.70 2.30
N ASP A 252 6.74 22.15 3.34
CA ASP A 252 5.45 22.60 3.87
C ASP A 252 5.55 24.01 4.46
N GLU A 253 6.66 24.35 5.12
CA GLU A 253 6.90 25.71 5.62
C GLU A 253 6.95 26.74 4.46
N ARG A 254 7.63 26.39 3.36
CA ARG A 254 7.68 27.23 2.16
C ARG A 254 6.33 27.35 1.47
N LEU A 255 5.62 26.24 1.31
CA LEU A 255 4.27 26.22 0.74
C LEU A 255 3.30 27.04 1.58
N GLY A 256 3.35 26.91 2.92
CA GLY A 256 2.53 27.68 3.85
C GLY A 256 2.69 29.19 3.68
N LYS A 257 3.93 29.68 3.49
CA LYS A 257 4.22 31.09 3.20
C LYS A 257 3.58 31.55 1.86
N ILE A 258 3.74 30.75 0.80
CA ILE A 258 3.17 31.07 -0.53
C ILE A 258 1.64 31.07 -0.49
N MET A 259 1.03 30.07 0.16
CA MET A 259 -0.42 29.99 0.31
C MET A 259 -0.95 31.18 1.13
N SER A 260 -0.22 31.62 2.14
CA SER A 260 -0.57 32.81 2.93
C SER A 260 -0.53 34.09 2.09
N TRP A 261 0.47 34.25 1.22
CA TRP A 261 0.53 35.38 0.28
C TRP A 261 -0.60 35.34 -0.74
N MET A 262 -0.89 34.17 -1.31
CA MET A 262 -2.00 34.00 -2.26
C MET A 262 -3.35 34.32 -1.59
N ALA A 263 -3.58 33.83 -0.38
CA ALA A 263 -4.77 34.13 0.40
C ALA A 263 -4.85 35.63 0.74
N GLY A 264 -3.73 36.26 1.10
CA GLY A 264 -3.64 37.70 1.35
C GLY A 264 -3.98 38.54 0.12
N LEU A 265 -3.46 38.17 -1.05
CA LEU A 265 -3.79 38.82 -2.33
C LEU A 265 -5.27 38.65 -2.68
N GLY A 266 -5.82 37.45 -2.51
CA GLY A 266 -7.25 37.18 -2.72
C GLY A 266 -8.13 38.05 -1.81
N ARG A 267 -7.84 38.07 -0.50
CA ARG A 267 -8.59 38.91 0.46
C ARG A 267 -8.48 40.40 0.12
N CYS A 268 -7.28 40.87 -0.24
CA CYS A 268 -7.06 42.26 -0.65
C CYS A 268 -7.87 42.61 -1.90
N PHE A 269 -7.92 41.73 -2.89
CA PHE A 269 -8.72 41.91 -4.11
C PHE A 269 -10.22 42.04 -3.79
N PHE A 270 -10.77 41.12 -3.01
CA PHE A 270 -12.19 41.18 -2.60
C PHE A 270 -12.50 42.42 -1.76
N PHE A 271 -11.62 42.78 -0.82
CA PHE A 271 -11.80 43.96 0.02
C PHE A 271 -11.76 45.26 -0.80
N ARG A 272 -10.82 45.39 -1.74
CA ARG A 272 -10.73 46.57 -2.61
C ARG A 272 -11.98 46.74 -3.48
N ARG A 273 -12.53 45.64 -4.01
CA ARG A 273 -13.76 45.68 -4.80
C ARG A 273 -14.95 46.15 -3.97
N GLY A 274 -15.14 45.56 -2.77
CA GLY A 274 -16.20 46.01 -1.85
C GLY A 274 -16.01 47.45 -1.38
N PHE A 275 -14.77 47.88 -1.13
CA PHE A 275 -14.49 49.26 -0.73
C PHE A 275 -14.81 50.27 -1.83
N GLN A 276 -14.54 49.96 -3.10
CA GLN A 276 -14.90 50.84 -4.22
C GLN A 276 -16.42 51.06 -4.32
N GLU A 277 -17.22 50.01 -4.11
CA GLU A 277 -18.69 50.11 -4.07
C GLU A 277 -19.16 51.03 -2.93
N VAL A 278 -18.64 50.84 -1.72
CA VAL A 278 -18.98 51.66 -0.55
C VAL A 278 -18.49 53.10 -0.69
N ALA A 279 -17.28 53.31 -1.21
CA ALA A 279 -16.71 54.64 -1.42
C ALA A 279 -17.51 55.44 -2.47
N GLY A 280 -17.94 54.79 -3.56
CA GLY A 280 -18.83 55.40 -4.55
C GLY A 280 -20.18 55.81 -3.95
N ALA A 281 -20.79 54.92 -3.15
CA ALA A 281 -22.03 55.25 -2.43
C ALA A 281 -21.84 56.41 -1.42
N GLY A 282 -20.71 56.45 -0.72
CA GLY A 282 -20.36 57.52 0.21
C GLY A 282 -20.25 58.89 -0.45
N PHE A 283 -19.60 58.97 -1.63
CA PHE A 283 -19.56 60.21 -2.42
C PHE A 283 -20.96 60.66 -2.86
N GLY A 284 -21.79 59.72 -3.31
CA GLY A 284 -23.19 59.99 -3.64
C GLY A 284 -23.98 60.56 -2.47
N LEU A 285 -23.81 59.99 -1.27
CA LEU A 285 -24.45 60.45 -0.02
C LEU A 285 -24.04 61.87 0.38
N GLN A 286 -22.82 62.31 0.10
CA GLN A 286 -22.39 63.69 0.39
C GLN A 286 -22.98 64.70 -0.60
N VAL A 287 -23.05 64.34 -1.88
CA VAL A 287 -23.50 65.27 -2.94
C VAL A 287 -25.02 65.34 -3.02
N PHE A 288 -25.73 64.24 -2.76
CA PHE A 288 -27.17 64.13 -2.94
C PHE A 288 -27.99 65.13 -2.11
N PRO A 289 -27.77 65.31 -0.79
CA PRO A 289 -28.56 66.27 0.01
C PRO A 289 -28.43 67.71 -0.51
N GLY A 290 -27.23 68.11 -0.94
CA GLY A 290 -26.97 69.45 -1.49
C GLY A 290 -27.69 69.67 -2.82
N HIS A 291 -27.63 68.70 -3.74
CA HIS A 291 -28.38 68.75 -5.00
C HIS A 291 -29.90 68.66 -4.79
N PHE A 292 -30.35 67.84 -3.86
CA PHE A 292 -31.77 67.72 -3.52
C PHE A 292 -32.32 69.02 -2.94
N GLY A 293 -31.56 69.69 -2.07
CA GLY A 293 -31.88 71.03 -1.57
C GLY A 293 -32.01 72.07 -2.69
N LYS A 294 -31.04 72.12 -3.61
CA LYS A 294 -31.11 73.00 -4.80
C LYS A 294 -32.30 72.66 -5.71
N TYR A 295 -32.59 71.38 -5.92
CA TYR A 295 -33.74 70.93 -6.72
C TYR A 295 -35.07 71.38 -6.09
N LEU A 296 -35.22 71.24 -4.78
CA LEU A 296 -36.43 71.70 -4.06
C LEU A 296 -36.68 73.21 -4.26
N GLN A 297 -35.62 74.02 -4.24
CA GLN A 297 -35.69 75.46 -4.53
C GLN A 297 -36.02 75.75 -6.01
N LEU A 298 -35.35 75.08 -6.94
CA LEU A 298 -35.55 75.24 -8.38
C LEU A 298 -36.96 74.80 -8.83
N ARG A 299 -37.52 73.75 -8.25
CA ARG A 299 -38.87 73.23 -8.59
C ARG A 299 -39.96 74.29 -8.46
N THR A 300 -39.82 75.21 -7.50
CA THR A 300 -40.77 76.30 -7.30
C THR A 300 -40.49 77.52 -8.17
N TRP A 301 -39.29 77.64 -8.76
CA TRP A 301 -38.87 78.80 -9.52
C TRP A 301 -39.61 78.91 -10.87
N PRO A 302 -40.26 80.05 -11.19
CA PRO A 302 -41.10 80.18 -12.39
C PRO A 302 -40.39 79.89 -13.72
N TRP A 303 -39.16 80.37 -13.87
CA TRP A 303 -38.35 80.13 -15.08
C TRP A 303 -38.03 78.65 -15.27
N TYR A 304 -37.76 77.92 -14.19
CA TYR A 304 -37.51 76.48 -14.27
C TYR A 304 -38.77 75.69 -14.64
N LYS A 305 -39.95 76.07 -14.14
CA LYS A 305 -41.23 75.47 -14.55
C LYS A 305 -41.55 75.71 -16.03
N LEU A 306 -41.26 76.93 -16.53
CA LEU A 306 -41.40 77.26 -17.94
C LEU A 306 -40.46 76.40 -18.78
N TRP A 307 -39.19 76.33 -18.40
CA TRP A 307 -38.18 75.49 -19.06
C TRP A 307 -38.58 74.01 -19.08
N GLN A 308 -39.07 73.45 -17.98
CA GLN A 308 -39.56 72.06 -17.93
C GLN A 308 -40.71 71.77 -18.90
N LYS A 309 -41.59 72.75 -19.17
CA LYS A 309 -42.68 72.61 -20.14
C LYS A 309 -42.21 72.77 -21.59
N ILE A 310 -41.25 73.66 -21.84
CA ILE A 310 -40.74 73.96 -23.19
C ILE A 310 -39.73 72.91 -23.65
N LYS A 311 -38.82 72.46 -22.77
CA LYS A 311 -37.74 71.52 -23.09
C LYS A 311 -38.21 70.29 -23.88
N PRO A 312 -39.23 69.51 -23.46
CA PRO A 312 -39.68 68.33 -24.21
C PRO A 312 -40.32 68.65 -25.57
N LEU A 313 -40.70 69.91 -25.82
CA LEU A 313 -41.29 70.36 -27.10
C LEU A 313 -40.21 70.80 -28.11
N LEU A 314 -38.95 70.93 -27.69
CA LEU A 314 -37.83 71.28 -28.56
C LEU A 314 -37.28 70.00 -29.22
N ASN A 315 -37.29 69.96 -30.56
CA ASN A 315 -36.75 68.82 -31.31
C ASN A 315 -35.24 68.60 -31.08
N VAL A 316 -34.50 69.64 -30.69
CA VAL A 316 -33.05 69.56 -30.47
C VAL A 316 -32.70 68.64 -29.29
N SER A 317 -33.48 68.64 -28.21
CA SER A 317 -33.24 67.75 -27.06
C SER A 317 -33.45 66.27 -27.37
N ARG A 318 -34.26 65.91 -28.37
CA ARG A 318 -34.41 64.51 -28.81
C ARG A 318 -33.19 63.99 -29.57
N ILE A 319 -32.41 64.89 -30.19
CA ILE A 319 -31.20 64.52 -30.94
C ILE A 319 -30.05 64.28 -29.97
N GLU A 320 -29.93 65.09 -28.90
CA GLU A 320 -28.91 64.90 -27.86
C GLU A 320 -29.08 63.56 -27.10
N ASP A 321 -30.31 63.19 -26.74
CA ASP A 321 -30.61 61.91 -26.08
C ASP A 321 -30.39 60.67 -26.97
N GLN A 322 -30.28 60.83 -28.30
CA GLN A 322 -29.95 59.75 -29.24
C GLN A 322 -28.45 59.59 -29.50
N ILE A 323 -27.64 60.59 -29.13
CA ILE A 323 -26.18 60.62 -29.36
C ILE A 323 -25.41 60.24 -28.08
N ALA A 324 -26.01 60.44 -26.89
CA ALA A 324 -25.46 60.03 -25.59
C ALA A 324 -25.73 58.54 -25.28
#